data_AF-A0A7X4GWF0-F1
#
_entry.id   AF-A0A7X4GWF0-F1
#
_cell.length_a   1.000
_cell.length_b   1.000
_cell.length_c   1.000
_cell.angle_alpha   90.00
_cell.angle_beta   90.00
_cell.angle_gamma   90.00
#
_symmetry.space_group_name_H-M   'P 1'
#
loop_
_entity.id
_entity.type
_entity.pdbx_description
1 polymer ?
#
loop_
_entity_poly.entity_id
_entity_poly.type
_entity_poly.pdbx_seq_one_letter_code
_entity_poly.pdbx_strand_id
1 'polypeptide(L)'
;MTMSLKLSVLLALLAPAAAHGQIYKCQPPGGSVEFTDINRGSYCKLMDLPGMTVPAPARRSGPSAPRAAQPVATPGEFPRVDSAEQKARDADRRGILEDELKTEQQKLAELRREFNGGEPERRGDERNYAKYQERVAALRDSISRSEKNVDALKREIANIR
;
A
#
# COMPACT_ATOMS: atom_id res chain seq x y z
N MET A 1 -60.58 21.99 12.54
CA MET A 1 -60.71 20.58 12.11
C MET A 1 -59.31 19.98 12.05
N THR A 2 -59.05 19.05 12.95
CA THR A 2 -57.86 18.21 13.05
C THR A 2 -57.83 17.19 11.92
N MET A 3 -56.66 16.85 11.37
CA MET A 3 -56.32 15.49 10.94
C MET A 3 -54.80 15.36 10.81
N SER A 4 -54.21 14.83 11.87
CA SER A 4 -52.88 14.22 11.87
C SER A 4 -52.91 12.94 11.04
N LEU A 5 -51.95 12.75 10.13
CA LEU A 5 -51.69 11.43 9.54
C LEU A 5 -50.26 11.02 9.90
N LYS A 6 -50.15 10.22 10.96
CA LYS A 6 -48.92 9.53 11.36
C LYS A 6 -48.71 8.36 10.39
N LEU A 7 -47.71 8.44 9.52
CA LEU A 7 -47.29 7.29 8.73
C LEU A 7 -46.02 6.69 9.36
N SER A 8 -46.24 5.73 10.26
CA SER A 8 -45.18 4.92 10.84
C SER A 8 -44.87 3.72 9.95
N VAL A 9 -43.59 3.62 9.57
CA VAL A 9 -42.71 2.44 9.59
C VAL A 9 -43.08 1.22 8.72
N LEU A 10 -42.20 0.90 7.77
CA LEU A 10 -41.56 -0.44 7.71
C LEU A 10 -40.24 -0.35 6.91
N LEU A 11 -39.13 -0.13 7.61
CA LEU A 11 -37.78 -0.29 7.06
C LEU A 11 -37.42 -1.77 7.16
N ALA A 12 -37.50 -2.48 6.03
CA ALA A 12 -37.11 -3.89 5.94
C ALA A 12 -35.60 -4.01 6.20
N LEU A 13 -35.23 -4.72 7.27
CA LEU A 13 -33.85 -5.15 7.50
C LEU A 13 -33.47 -6.17 6.41
N LEU A 14 -32.62 -5.76 5.47
CA LEU A 14 -31.84 -6.71 4.67
C LEU A 14 -30.76 -7.31 5.56
N ALA A 15 -30.99 -8.54 6.03
CA ALA A 15 -29.92 -9.36 6.59
C ALA A 15 -29.02 -9.86 5.43
N PRO A 16 -27.69 -9.72 5.52
CA PRO A 16 -26.80 -10.35 4.56
C PRO A 16 -26.86 -11.88 4.74
N ALA A 17 -27.17 -12.61 3.66
CA ALA A 17 -27.05 -14.05 3.63
C ALA A 17 -25.57 -14.42 3.79
N ALA A 18 -25.22 -15.11 4.88
CA ALA A 18 -23.90 -15.68 5.04
C ALA A 18 -23.71 -16.82 4.03
N ALA A 19 -22.84 -16.62 3.04
CA ALA A 19 -22.43 -17.67 2.12
C ALA A 19 -21.49 -18.63 2.86
N HIS A 20 -22.03 -19.74 3.36
CA HIS A 20 -21.22 -20.83 3.91
C HIS A 20 -20.67 -21.67 2.76
N GLY A 21 -19.41 -21.44 2.39
CA GLY A 21 -18.69 -22.28 1.42
C GLY A 21 -18.27 -23.61 2.06
N GLN A 22 -18.75 -24.73 1.53
CA GLN A 22 -18.34 -26.08 1.93
C GLN A 22 -16.96 -26.37 1.32
N ILE A 23 -15.96 -26.69 2.14
CA ILE A 23 -14.61 -27.06 1.67
C ILE A 23 -14.41 -28.55 1.85
N TYR A 24 -13.91 -29.21 0.81
CA TYR A 24 -13.58 -30.63 0.78
C TYR A 24 -12.07 -30.81 0.75
N LYS A 25 -11.57 -31.81 1.50
CA LYS A 25 -10.22 -32.33 1.39
C LYS A 25 -10.25 -33.57 0.50
N CYS A 26 -9.66 -33.47 -0.68
CA CYS A 26 -9.56 -34.54 -1.66
C CYS A 26 -8.17 -35.18 -1.63
N GLN A 27 -8.10 -36.50 -1.56
CA GLN A 27 -6.85 -37.25 -1.63
C GLN A 27 -7.00 -38.45 -2.58
N PRO A 28 -6.69 -38.29 -3.88
CA PRO A 28 -6.71 -39.38 -4.85
C PRO A 28 -5.65 -40.44 -4.53
N PRO A 29 -5.83 -41.71 -4.94
CA PRO A 29 -4.81 -42.75 -4.81
C PRO A 29 -3.53 -42.37 -5.57
N GLY A 30 -2.42 -42.14 -4.86
CA GLY A 30 -1.14 -41.71 -5.44
C GLY A 30 -1.02 -40.21 -5.73
N GLY A 31 -2.03 -39.39 -5.39
CA GLY A 31 -2.02 -37.94 -5.59
C GLY A 31 -1.71 -37.15 -4.31
N SER A 32 -1.39 -35.87 -4.48
CA SER A 32 -1.27 -34.91 -3.38
C SER A 32 -2.65 -34.55 -2.81
N VAL A 33 -2.67 -34.10 -1.56
CA VAL A 33 -3.86 -33.55 -0.91
C VAL A 33 -4.25 -32.24 -1.61
N GLU A 34 -5.50 -32.13 -2.04
CA GLU A 34 -6.11 -30.92 -2.62
C GLU A 34 -7.27 -30.45 -1.74
N PHE A 35 -7.41 -29.13 -1.55
CA PHE A 35 -8.57 -28.52 -0.91
C PHE A 35 -9.40 -27.80 -1.97
N THR A 36 -10.68 -28.13 -2.08
CA THR A 36 -11.58 -27.57 -3.11
C THR A 36 -12.98 -27.36 -2.55
N ASP A 37 -13.70 -26.41 -3.10
CA ASP A 37 -15.12 -26.11 -2.85
C ASP A 37 -16.08 -27.05 -3.60
N ILE A 38 -15.57 -27.95 -4.44
CA ILE A 38 -16.37 -28.86 -5.27
C ILE A 38 -16.21 -30.30 -4.77
N ASN A 39 -17.32 -30.99 -4.52
CA ASN A 39 -17.28 -32.41 -4.19
C ASN A 39 -16.95 -33.26 -5.44
N ARG A 40 -15.72 -33.78 -5.52
CA ARG A 40 -15.26 -34.64 -6.63
C ARG A 40 -15.40 -36.15 -6.39
N GLY A 41 -16.22 -36.56 -5.41
CA GLY A 41 -16.59 -37.96 -5.19
C GLY A 41 -15.88 -38.63 -4.00
N SER A 42 -15.69 -39.95 -4.08
CA SER A 42 -15.34 -40.81 -2.93
C SER A 42 -13.99 -40.53 -2.26
N TYR A 43 -13.08 -39.86 -2.95
CA TYR A 43 -11.77 -39.45 -2.41
C TYR A 43 -11.80 -38.04 -1.79
N CYS A 44 -12.95 -37.38 -1.76
CA CYS A 44 -13.17 -36.06 -1.16
C CYS A 44 -14.00 -36.16 0.11
N LYS A 45 -13.47 -35.65 1.23
CA LYS A 45 -14.20 -35.57 2.50
C LYS A 45 -14.53 -34.13 2.84
N LEU A 46 -15.79 -33.86 3.18
CA LEU A 46 -16.21 -32.55 3.66
C LEU A 46 -15.44 -32.21 4.94
N MET A 47 -14.85 -31.03 4.96
CA MET A 47 -14.21 -30.50 6.15
C MET A 47 -15.19 -29.63 6.91
N ASP A 48 -15.38 -29.96 8.19
CA ASP A 48 -16.01 -29.07 9.14
C ASP A 48 -14.99 -28.03 9.58
N LEU A 49 -14.93 -26.89 8.88
CA LEU A 49 -14.19 -25.74 9.35
C LEU A 49 -15.11 -24.96 10.29
N PRO A 50 -14.74 -24.80 11.57
CA PRO A 50 -15.48 -23.91 12.44
C PRO A 50 -15.51 -22.54 11.76
N GLY A 51 -16.72 -22.01 11.53
CA GLY A 51 -16.91 -20.76 10.81
C GLY A 51 -15.99 -19.70 11.39
N MET A 52 -14.91 -19.39 10.67
CA MET A 52 -13.93 -18.43 11.13
C MET A 52 -14.58 -17.06 10.95
N THR A 53 -15.33 -16.66 11.97
CA THR A 53 -15.85 -15.31 12.07
C THR A 53 -14.63 -14.42 12.26
N VAL A 54 -14.08 -13.94 11.14
CA VAL A 54 -13.15 -12.81 11.20
C VAL A 54 -14.02 -11.65 11.67
N PRO A 55 -13.87 -11.17 12.92
CA PRO A 55 -14.64 -10.02 13.35
C PRO A 55 -14.32 -8.88 12.39
N ALA A 56 -15.35 -8.19 11.91
CA ALA A 56 -15.14 -6.99 11.11
C ALA A 56 -14.15 -6.07 11.87
N PRO A 57 -13.13 -5.52 11.19
CA PRO A 57 -12.16 -4.66 11.86
C PRO A 57 -12.94 -3.58 12.61
N ALA A 58 -12.65 -3.43 13.90
CA ALA A 58 -13.30 -2.44 14.74
C ALA A 58 -13.29 -1.10 14.00
N ARG A 59 -14.47 -0.51 13.77
CA ARG A 59 -14.56 0.82 13.19
C ARG A 59 -13.67 1.73 14.04
N ARG A 60 -12.64 2.32 13.42
CA ARG A 60 -11.72 3.26 14.07
C ARG A 60 -12.55 4.42 14.61
N SER A 61 -12.91 4.36 15.89
CA SER A 61 -13.54 5.44 16.61
C SER A 61 -12.48 6.48 16.94
N GLY A 62 -12.29 7.42 16.02
CA GLY A 62 -11.57 8.68 16.25
C GLY A 62 -10.08 8.54 16.59
N PRO A 63 -9.38 9.67 16.75
CA PRO A 63 -7.96 9.68 17.06
C PRO A 63 -7.76 9.27 18.52
N SER A 64 -7.48 7.98 18.73
CA SER A 64 -6.94 7.49 19.99
C SER A 64 -5.51 8.02 20.16
N ALA A 65 -5.24 8.67 21.29
CA ALA A 65 -3.89 9.04 21.71
C ALA A 65 -2.91 7.85 21.57
N PRO A 66 -1.61 8.09 21.29
CA PRO A 66 -0.66 7.02 21.02
C PRO A 66 -0.51 6.16 22.28
N ARG A 67 -1.15 4.99 22.28
CA ARG A 67 -0.91 3.96 23.29
C ARG A 67 0.46 3.38 22.98
N ALA A 68 1.41 3.56 23.90
CA ALA A 68 2.70 2.92 23.86
C ALA A 68 2.49 1.41 23.62
N ALA A 69 3.03 0.91 22.51
CA ALA A 69 3.00 -0.51 22.18
C ALA A 69 3.75 -1.26 23.29
N GLN A 70 3.05 -2.10 24.05
CA GLN A 70 3.68 -3.05 24.95
C GLN A 70 4.51 -4.02 24.10
N PRO A 71 5.80 -4.25 24.41
CA PRO A 71 6.62 -5.17 23.64
C PRO A 71 6.02 -6.57 23.71
N VAL A 72 5.64 -7.11 22.55
CA VAL A 72 5.24 -8.51 22.39
C VAL A 72 6.46 -9.37 22.70
N ALA A 73 6.35 -10.23 23.71
CA ALA A 73 7.44 -11.12 24.09
C ALA A 73 7.77 -12.08 22.92
N THR A 74 8.87 -11.80 22.22
CA THR A 74 9.43 -12.70 21.21
C THR A 74 9.93 -13.98 21.89
N PRO A 75 9.64 -15.19 21.38
CA PRO A 75 10.21 -16.44 21.88
C PRO A 75 11.74 -16.34 21.97
N GLY A 76 12.32 -16.80 23.09
CA GLY A 76 13.74 -16.62 23.41
C GLY A 76 14.75 -17.29 22.47
N GLU A 77 14.29 -18.14 21.54
CA GLU A 77 15.13 -18.92 20.62
C GLU A 77 15.28 -18.30 19.21
N PHE A 78 14.75 -17.10 18.95
CA PHE A 78 14.96 -16.47 17.64
C PHE A 78 16.32 -15.75 17.60
N PRO A 79 17.18 -16.00 16.59
CA PRO A 79 18.44 -15.29 16.44
C PRO A 79 18.22 -13.78 16.41
N ARG A 80 18.86 -13.05 17.33
CA ARG A 80 18.82 -11.59 17.36
C ARG A 80 20.04 -11.05 16.64
N VAL A 81 19.81 -10.09 15.77
CA VAL A 81 20.85 -9.25 15.19
C VAL A 81 21.55 -8.46 16.30
N ASP A 82 22.88 -8.38 16.27
CA ASP A 82 23.64 -7.51 17.19
C ASP A 82 23.32 -6.03 16.89
N SER A 83 23.16 -5.25 17.95
CA SER A 83 23.09 -3.79 17.90
C SER A 83 24.19 -3.12 17.07
N ALA A 84 25.42 -3.63 17.08
CA ALA A 84 26.52 -3.11 16.28
C ALA A 84 26.30 -3.36 14.78
N GLU A 85 25.82 -4.55 14.44
CA GLU A 85 25.49 -4.95 13.07
C GLU A 85 24.28 -4.19 12.54
N GLN A 86 23.28 -3.93 13.38
CA GLN A 86 22.13 -3.10 13.04
C GLN A 86 22.57 -1.65 12.72
N LYS A 87 23.38 -1.03 13.59
CA LYS A 87 23.91 0.32 13.35
C LYS A 87 24.76 0.42 12.09
N ALA A 88 25.57 -0.60 11.79
CA ALA A 88 26.34 -0.65 10.55
C ALA A 88 25.42 -0.64 9.32
N ARG A 89 24.37 -1.47 9.32
CA ARG A 89 23.36 -1.47 8.25
C ARG A 89 22.62 -0.15 8.12
N ASP A 90 22.26 0.48 9.24
CA ASP A 90 21.56 1.76 9.23
C ASP A 90 22.47 2.90 8.71
N ALA A 91 23.77 2.84 8.99
CA ALA A 91 24.77 3.75 8.40
C ALA A 91 24.93 3.52 6.89
N ASP A 92 25.02 2.27 6.44
CA ASP A 92 25.10 1.92 5.01
C ASP A 92 23.84 2.38 4.27
N ARG A 93 22.67 2.10 4.84
CA ARG A 93 21.38 2.55 4.29
C ARG A 93 21.31 4.06 4.19
N ARG A 94 21.77 4.78 5.22
CA ARG A 94 21.82 6.24 5.21
C ARG A 94 22.70 6.75 4.06
N GLY A 95 23.91 6.18 3.91
CA GLY A 95 24.82 6.55 2.82
C GLY A 95 24.20 6.36 1.43
N ILE A 96 23.56 5.20 1.20
CA ILE A 96 22.88 4.91 -0.08
C ILE A 96 21.79 5.96 -0.36
N LEU A 97 20.93 6.24 0.60
CA LEU A 97 19.86 7.22 0.41
C LEU A 97 20.38 8.65 0.24
N GLU A 98 21.50 9.00 0.88
CA GLU A 98 22.15 10.31 0.69
C GLU A 98 22.72 10.47 -0.72
N ASP A 99 23.32 9.42 -1.28
CA ASP A 99 23.80 9.39 -2.66
C ASP A 99 22.65 9.48 -3.67
N GLU A 100 21.56 8.75 -3.43
CA GLU A 100 20.33 8.85 -4.23
C GLU A 100 19.72 10.25 -4.14
N LEU A 101 19.66 10.84 -2.94
CA LEU A 101 19.17 12.19 -2.72
C LEU A 101 20.00 13.22 -3.50
N LYS A 102 21.33 13.10 -3.46
CA LYS A 102 22.23 13.98 -4.22
C LYS A 102 21.99 13.86 -5.72
N THR A 103 21.85 12.64 -6.23
CA THR A 103 21.59 12.37 -7.65
C THR A 103 20.24 12.96 -8.08
N GLU A 104 19.18 12.76 -7.30
CA GLU A 104 17.86 13.30 -7.63
C GLU A 104 17.82 14.83 -7.51
N GLN A 105 18.55 15.44 -6.56
CA GLN A 105 18.71 16.89 -6.48
C GLN A 105 19.42 17.48 -7.69
N GLN A 106 20.48 16.82 -8.20
CA GLN A 106 21.18 17.24 -9.41
C GLN A 106 20.25 17.20 -10.63
N LYS A 107 19.54 16.08 -10.80
CA LYS A 107 18.51 15.94 -11.84
C LYS A 107 17.42 17.00 -11.74
N LEU A 108 16.92 17.30 -10.54
CA LEU A 108 15.95 18.37 -10.33
C LEU A 108 16.50 19.73 -10.75
N ALA A 109 17.76 20.03 -10.42
CA ALA A 109 18.42 21.26 -10.81
C ALA A 109 18.57 21.36 -12.34
N GLU A 110 18.93 20.27 -13.01
CA GLU A 110 19.02 20.19 -14.48
C GLU A 110 17.65 20.39 -15.13
N LEU A 111 16.60 19.71 -14.64
CA LEU A 111 15.23 19.87 -15.14
C LEU A 111 14.73 21.29 -14.98
N ARG A 112 14.99 21.93 -13.83
CA ARG A 112 14.62 23.34 -13.59
C ARG A 112 15.39 24.29 -14.49
N ARG A 113 16.67 24.02 -14.74
CA ARG A 113 17.50 24.80 -15.67
C ARG A 113 16.97 24.67 -17.10
N GLU A 114 16.65 23.46 -17.55
CA GLU A 114 16.07 23.27 -18.89
C GLU A 114 14.71 23.94 -18.99
N PHE A 115 13.85 23.77 -17.98
CA PHE A 115 12.50 24.37 -17.96
C PHE A 115 12.53 25.89 -18.04
N ASN A 116 13.60 26.53 -17.55
CA ASN A 116 13.86 27.96 -17.70
C ASN A 116 12.62 28.83 -17.39
N GLY A 117 11.98 28.58 -16.24
CA GLY A 117 10.78 29.33 -15.82
C GLY A 117 9.51 29.08 -16.66
N GLY A 118 9.48 28.04 -17.49
CA GLY A 118 8.38 27.74 -18.41
C GLY A 118 8.68 28.11 -19.86
N GLU A 119 9.85 28.70 -20.10
CA GLU A 119 10.32 29.12 -21.42
C GLU A 119 11.62 28.40 -21.78
N PRO A 120 11.61 27.06 -21.90
CA PRO A 120 12.79 26.32 -22.33
C PRO A 120 13.24 26.78 -23.73
N GLU A 121 14.54 26.70 -23.99
CA GLU A 121 15.05 27.04 -25.32
C GLU A 121 14.42 26.15 -26.40
N ARG A 122 13.99 26.75 -27.51
CA ARG A 122 13.33 26.03 -28.61
C ARG A 122 14.37 25.23 -29.36
N ARG A 123 14.11 23.94 -29.53
CA ARG A 123 15.00 23.05 -30.27
C ARG A 123 14.66 23.08 -31.76
N GLY A 124 15.65 22.84 -32.62
CA GLY A 124 15.47 22.91 -34.09
C GLY A 124 14.47 21.88 -34.66
N ASP A 125 14.26 20.78 -33.95
CA ASP A 125 13.28 19.73 -34.23
C ASP A 125 11.83 20.10 -33.85
N GLU A 126 11.65 21.18 -33.09
CA GLU A 126 10.36 21.69 -32.60
C GLU A 126 9.76 22.76 -33.53
N ARG A 127 9.80 22.51 -34.85
CA ARG A 127 9.19 23.44 -35.83
C ARG A 127 7.68 23.63 -35.62
N ASN A 128 7.01 22.65 -34.99
CA ASN A 128 5.61 22.75 -34.60
C ASN A 128 5.49 23.26 -33.15
N TYR A 129 4.72 24.33 -32.96
CA TYR A 129 4.47 24.91 -31.63
C TYR A 129 3.79 23.94 -30.65
N ALA A 130 2.96 23.01 -31.12
CA ALA A 130 2.34 22.00 -30.26
C ALA A 130 3.39 21.10 -29.58
N LYS A 131 4.43 20.67 -30.31
CA LYS A 131 5.52 19.84 -29.75
C LYS A 131 6.28 20.58 -28.63
N TYR A 132 6.50 21.87 -28.83
CA TYR A 132 7.11 22.72 -27.81
C TYR A 132 6.25 22.77 -26.53
N GLN A 133 4.93 23.00 -26.67
CA GLN A 133 4.01 23.02 -25.53
C GLN A 133 3.95 21.67 -24.80
N GLU A 134 3.93 20.56 -25.53
CA GLU A 134 3.99 19.21 -24.97
C GLU A 134 5.27 18.99 -24.16
N ARG A 135 6.43 19.41 -24.68
CA ARG A 135 7.70 19.31 -23.94
C ARG A 135 7.70 20.17 -22.69
N VAL A 136 7.20 21.41 -22.76
CA VAL A 136 7.08 22.30 -21.59
C VAL A 136 6.22 21.64 -20.49
N ALA A 137 5.09 21.04 -20.87
CA ALA A 137 4.23 20.30 -19.95
C ALA A 137 4.96 19.08 -19.36
N ALA A 138 5.64 18.29 -20.19
CA ALA A 138 6.41 17.13 -19.74
C ALA A 138 7.56 17.49 -18.79
N LEU A 139 8.26 18.62 -19.03
CA LEU A 139 9.28 19.15 -18.13
C LEU A 139 8.68 19.53 -16.77
N ARG A 140 7.56 20.26 -16.77
CA ARG A 140 6.84 20.63 -15.54
C ARG A 140 6.43 19.40 -14.73
N ASP A 141 5.88 18.38 -15.38
CA ASP A 141 5.49 17.13 -14.72
C ASP A 141 6.70 16.38 -14.16
N SER A 142 7.81 16.37 -14.90
CA SER A 142 9.06 15.76 -14.47
C SER A 142 9.67 16.46 -13.26
N ILE A 143 9.62 17.80 -13.22
CA ILE A 143 10.00 18.60 -12.05
C ILE A 143 9.13 18.22 -10.85
N SER A 144 7.80 18.21 -11.02
CA SER A 144 6.86 17.87 -9.94
C SER A 144 7.11 16.48 -9.36
N ARG A 145 7.40 15.48 -10.20
CA ARG A 145 7.78 14.13 -9.75
C ARG A 145 9.11 14.14 -9.00
N SER A 146 10.12 14.83 -9.53
CA SER A 146 11.46 14.86 -8.93
C SER A 146 11.46 15.57 -7.57
N GLU A 147 10.69 16.65 -7.40
CA GLU A 147 10.48 17.31 -6.10
C GLU A 147 9.89 16.36 -5.06
N LYS A 148 8.86 15.59 -5.44
CA LYS A 148 8.24 14.59 -4.54
C LYS A 148 9.23 13.50 -4.15
N ASN A 149 10.09 13.06 -5.07
CA ASN A 149 11.12 12.07 -4.81
C ASN A 149 12.17 12.61 -3.81
N VAL A 150 12.66 13.83 -4.02
CA VAL A 150 13.58 14.50 -3.09
C VAL A 150 12.98 14.56 -1.69
N ASP A 151 11.71 14.93 -1.57
CA ASP A 151 11.03 15.02 -0.29
C ASP A 151 10.80 13.63 0.35
N ALA A 152 10.54 12.60 -0.45
CA ALA A 152 10.42 11.23 0.03
C ALA A 152 11.75 10.72 0.60
N LEU A 153 12.85 10.87 -0.15
CA LEU A 153 14.19 10.47 0.27
C LEU A 153 14.60 11.18 1.56
N LYS A 154 14.36 12.49 1.69
CA LYS A 154 14.62 13.24 2.93
C LYS A 154 13.86 12.66 4.13
N ARG A 155 12.58 12.30 3.95
CA ARG A 155 11.78 11.67 5.01
C ARG A 155 12.31 10.29 5.38
N GLU A 156 12.72 9.49 4.40
CA GLU A 156 13.28 8.17 4.66
C GLU A 156 14.60 8.25 5.45
N ILE A 157 15.51 9.14 5.06
CA ILE A 157 16.77 9.41 5.77
C ILE A 157 16.51 9.86 7.22
N ALA A 158 15.51 10.72 7.43
CA ALA A 158 15.13 11.19 8.75
C ALA A 158 14.54 10.08 9.65
N ASN A 159 14.02 9.01 9.05
CA ASN A 159 13.39 7.89 9.76
C ASN A 159 14.36 6.75 10.10
N ILE A 160 15.61 6.77 9.61
CA ILE A 160 16.64 5.80 9.99
C ILE A 160 17.08 6.05 11.44
N ARG A 161 17.15 4.99 12.26
CA ARG A 161 17.46 5.02 13.69
C ARG A 161 18.63 4.12 14.03
#